data_AF-A0A6A5GPV1-F1
#
_entry.id   AF-A0A6A5GPV1-F1
#
_cell.length_a   1.000
_cell.length_b   1.000
_cell.length_c   1.000
_cell.angle_alpha   90.00
_cell.angle_beta   90.00
_cell.angle_gamma   90.00
#
_symmetry.space_group_name_H-M   'P 1'
#
loop_
_entity.id
_entity.type
_entity.pdbx_description
1 polymer ?
#
loop_
_entity_poly.entity_id
_entity_poly.type
_entity_poly.pdbx_seq_one_letter_code
_entity_poly.pdbx_strand_id
1 'polypeptide(L)'
;MVLVFSLMGIMFSAWELVARPFAHNYNKGLMYFSLNTWLGASHEFLQFAIILYASFYLIILAIIAVQFVFRYFTLCRPNFARKFGGFGVIVWISYSLISGAIYGGSLYYFCHPDNFSDSYMRDIIADSYNLTITDVPRFLMIPYAEDGSVRWHNLNFLLAGVAILGLQYLIIIYCGVRMHTILQKELSQQSVVNRKLQKQFFRALVVQTVVPTFLFVLPIAPFLIGPLVVPFIGIQMNFQTGWMYVILCLYPPIDTVAFMLIVSEYKKVTLEMFKPVLPKRIKVISEVSTSTAAAITK
;
A
#
# COMPACT_ATOMS: atom_id res chain seq x y z
N MET A 1 16.56 5.81 1.16
CA MET A 1 15.10 5.77 1.35
C MET A 1 14.37 5.18 0.15
N VAL A 2 14.41 5.78 -1.04
CA VAL A 2 13.73 5.21 -2.23
C VAL A 2 14.20 3.78 -2.54
N LEU A 3 15.51 3.52 -2.53
CA LEU A 3 16.05 2.15 -2.72
C LEU A 3 15.58 1.16 -1.64
N VAL A 4 15.49 1.60 -0.38
CA VAL A 4 15.03 0.77 0.74
C VAL A 4 13.56 0.42 0.56
N PHE A 5 12.74 1.39 0.14
CA PHE A 5 11.33 1.17 -0.18
C PHE A 5 11.16 0.16 -1.33
N SER A 6 11.92 0.30 -2.41
CA SER A 6 11.88 -0.65 -3.52
C SER A 6 12.32 -2.05 -3.09
N LEU A 7 13.39 -2.17 -2.31
CA LEU A 7 13.87 -3.46 -1.81
C LEU A 7 12.84 -4.13 -0.88
N MET A 8 12.22 -3.35 0.03
CA MET A 8 11.13 -3.84 0.88
C MET A 8 9.90 -4.26 0.07
N GLY A 9 9.56 -3.53 -1.01
CA GLY A 9 8.48 -3.92 -1.91
C GLY A 9 8.76 -5.24 -2.63
N ILE A 10 9.99 -5.47 -3.09
CA ILE A 10 10.40 -6.75 -3.70
C ILE A 10 10.31 -7.88 -2.68
N MET A 11 10.82 -7.66 -1.46
CA MET A 11 10.73 -8.65 -0.38
C MET A 11 9.28 -8.98 -0.06
N PHE A 12 8.41 -7.98 0.02
CA PHE A 12 6.98 -8.15 0.26
C PHE A 12 6.29 -9.00 -0.81
N SER A 13 6.50 -8.69 -2.09
CA SER A 13 5.95 -9.47 -3.21
C SER A 13 6.51 -10.90 -3.26
N ALA A 14 7.80 -11.08 -2.98
CA ALA A 14 8.39 -12.41 -2.89
C ALA A 14 7.79 -13.22 -1.73
N TRP A 15 7.55 -12.56 -0.60
CA TRP A 15 6.97 -13.20 0.58
C TRP A 15 5.51 -13.59 0.39
N GLU A 16 4.74 -12.84 -0.41
CA GLU A 16 3.37 -13.22 -0.80
C GLU A 16 3.32 -14.63 -1.41
N LEU A 17 4.29 -15.00 -2.24
CA LEU A 17 4.35 -16.33 -2.87
C LEU A 17 4.49 -17.45 -1.84
N VAL A 18 5.18 -17.17 -0.72
CA VAL A 18 5.39 -18.09 0.40
C VAL A 18 4.17 -18.11 1.31
N ALA A 19 3.67 -16.95 1.71
CA ALA A 19 2.56 -16.84 2.65
C ALA A 19 1.20 -17.21 2.02
N ARG A 20 1.02 -16.97 0.71
CA ARG A 20 -0.27 -17.01 -0.02
C ARG A 20 -1.45 -16.52 0.84
N PRO A 21 -1.40 -15.28 1.30
CA PRO A 21 -2.39 -14.76 2.22
C PRO A 21 -3.73 -14.58 1.52
N PHE A 22 -4.80 -14.91 2.23
CA PHE A 22 -6.16 -14.69 1.78
C PHE A 22 -7.02 -14.20 2.93
N ALA A 23 -8.13 -13.56 2.60
CA ALA A 23 -9.07 -13.05 3.58
C ALA A 23 -10.50 -13.30 3.14
N HIS A 24 -11.36 -13.44 4.15
CA HIS A 24 -12.80 -13.56 3.97
C HIS A 24 -13.52 -12.77 5.06
N ASN A 25 -14.41 -11.88 4.65
CA ASN A 25 -15.27 -11.11 5.54
C ASN A 25 -16.66 -11.74 5.57
N TYR A 26 -17.06 -12.22 6.74
CA TYR A 26 -18.37 -12.79 6.98
C TYR A 26 -19.07 -12.13 8.18
N ASN A 27 -20.04 -11.28 7.89
CA ASN A 27 -20.80 -10.46 8.82
C ASN A 27 -19.88 -9.71 9.79
N LYS A 28 -19.87 -10.11 11.06
CA LYS A 28 -19.07 -9.54 12.14
C LYS A 28 -17.67 -10.15 12.27
N GLY A 29 -17.25 -10.96 11.30
CA GLY A 29 -15.97 -11.67 11.31
C GLY A 29 -15.11 -11.35 10.10
N LEU A 30 -13.81 -11.21 10.33
CA LEU A 30 -12.79 -11.24 9.30
C LEU A 30 -11.85 -12.41 9.59
N MET A 31 -11.72 -13.32 8.65
CA MET A 31 -10.77 -14.42 8.71
C MET A 31 -9.60 -14.12 7.80
N TYR A 32 -8.38 -14.27 8.32
CA TYR A 32 -7.14 -14.09 7.60
C TYR A 32 -6.36 -15.40 7.62
N PHE A 33 -6.03 -15.95 6.46
CA PHE A 33 -5.54 -17.33 6.38
C PHE A 33 -4.62 -17.57 5.18
N SER A 34 -3.88 -18.67 5.20
CA SER A 34 -3.01 -19.08 4.10
C SER A 34 -3.70 -20.10 3.18
N LEU A 35 -3.60 -19.88 1.88
CA LEU A 35 -3.98 -20.85 0.85
C LEU A 35 -2.77 -21.63 0.31
N ASN A 36 -1.63 -21.64 1.01
CA ASN A 36 -0.46 -22.36 0.56
C ASN A 36 -0.59 -23.87 0.82
N THR A 37 -0.69 -24.64 -0.26
CA THR A 37 -0.75 -26.10 -0.23
C THR A 37 0.46 -26.78 -0.89
N TRP A 38 1.27 -26.04 -1.65
CA TRP A 38 2.33 -26.61 -2.51
C TRP A 38 3.68 -26.77 -1.80
N LEU A 39 3.92 -25.99 -0.74
CA LEU A 39 5.22 -26.00 -0.04
C LEU A 39 5.42 -27.20 0.88
N GLY A 40 4.35 -27.96 1.20
CA GLY A 40 4.38 -29.01 2.23
C GLY A 40 4.83 -28.51 3.61
N ALA A 41 4.67 -27.21 3.88
CA ALA A 41 5.16 -26.57 5.09
C ALA A 41 4.31 -26.89 6.33
N SER A 42 4.91 -26.74 7.52
CA SER A 42 4.17 -26.89 8.77
C SER A 42 3.14 -25.79 8.96
N HIS A 43 2.08 -26.11 9.71
CA HIS A 43 1.00 -25.17 10.01
C HIS A 43 1.53 -23.91 10.74
N GLU A 44 2.44 -24.09 11.71
CA GLU A 44 3.07 -23.00 12.45
C GLU A 44 3.90 -22.08 11.56
N PHE A 45 4.65 -22.64 10.59
CA PHE A 45 5.43 -21.85 9.65
C PHE A 45 4.52 -20.99 8.78
N LEU A 46 3.40 -21.53 8.30
CA LEU A 46 2.46 -20.78 7.48
C LEU A 46 1.71 -19.71 8.28
N GLN A 47 1.40 -19.97 9.55
CA GLN A 47 0.88 -18.93 10.47
C GLN A 47 1.89 -17.79 10.64
N PHE A 48 3.17 -18.12 10.86
CA PHE A 48 4.24 -17.12 10.90
C PHE A 48 4.35 -16.36 9.57
N ALA A 49 4.25 -17.06 8.44
CA ALA A 49 4.38 -16.44 7.12
C ALA A 49 3.28 -15.40 6.85
N ILE A 50 2.02 -15.69 7.19
CA ILE A 50 0.92 -14.74 7.04
C ILE A 50 1.01 -13.57 8.04
N ILE A 51 1.51 -13.79 9.26
CA ILE A 51 1.81 -12.69 10.20
C ILE A 51 2.87 -11.77 9.63
N LEU A 52 3.97 -12.33 9.12
CA LEU A 52 5.06 -11.54 8.58
C LEU A 52 4.60 -10.74 7.35
N TYR A 53 3.73 -11.31 6.53
CA TYR A 53 3.09 -10.60 5.43
C TYR A 53 2.26 -9.40 5.93
N ALA A 54 1.43 -9.60 6.96
CA ALA A 54 0.66 -8.53 7.58
C ALA A 54 1.57 -7.44 8.20
N SER A 55 2.72 -7.81 8.78
CA SER A 55 3.73 -6.87 9.24
C SER A 55 4.35 -6.06 8.11
N PHE A 56 4.69 -6.69 6.98
CA PHE A 56 5.26 -6.00 5.82
C PHE A 56 4.33 -4.93 5.28
N TYR A 57 3.01 -5.20 5.24
CA TYR A 57 2.03 -4.21 4.85
C TYR A 57 2.16 -2.91 5.66
N LEU A 58 2.25 -3.01 6.99
CA LEU A 58 2.42 -1.84 7.84
C LEU A 58 3.82 -1.21 7.74
N ILE A 59 4.87 -2.01 7.54
CA ILE A 59 6.24 -1.50 7.30
C ILE A 59 6.26 -0.63 6.05
N ILE A 60 5.69 -1.11 4.94
CA ILE A 60 5.60 -0.37 3.67
C ILE A 60 4.85 0.94 3.90
N LEU A 61 3.70 0.90 4.58
CA LEU A 61 2.92 2.08 4.89
C LEU A 61 3.70 3.10 5.74
N ALA A 62 4.39 2.64 6.79
CA ALA A 62 5.22 3.49 7.63
C ALA A 62 6.39 4.12 6.84
N ILE A 63 7.02 3.37 5.92
CA ILE A 63 8.06 3.91 5.03
C ILE A 63 7.49 5.00 4.13
N ILE A 64 6.28 4.82 3.58
CA ILE A 64 5.60 5.86 2.79
C ILE A 64 5.40 7.12 3.64
N ALA A 65 4.87 6.98 4.87
CA ALA A 65 4.70 8.11 5.79
C ALA A 65 6.02 8.85 6.06
N VAL A 66 7.11 8.11 6.31
CA VAL A 66 8.46 8.68 6.49
C VAL A 66 8.92 9.44 5.24
N GLN A 67 8.67 8.93 4.03
CA GLN A 67 9.02 9.64 2.80
C GLN A 67 8.28 10.98 2.68
N PHE A 68 7.01 11.04 3.08
CA PHE A 68 6.24 12.29 3.11
C PHE A 68 6.81 13.28 4.13
N VAL A 69 7.17 12.79 5.31
CA VAL A 69 7.79 13.60 6.37
C VAL A 69 9.15 14.15 5.91
N PHE A 70 10.00 13.31 5.30
CA PHE A 70 11.29 13.71 4.73
C PHE A 70 11.14 14.84 3.72
N ARG A 71 10.20 14.69 2.77
CA ARG A 71 9.94 15.70 1.73
C ARG A 71 9.42 17.00 2.32
N TYR A 72 8.50 16.91 3.27
CA TYR A 72 8.00 18.07 3.99
C TYR A 72 9.13 18.85 4.67
N PHE A 73 10.02 18.17 5.40
CA PHE A 73 11.17 18.83 6.03
C PHE A 73 12.17 19.37 5.03
N THR A 74 12.36 18.73 3.88
CA THR A 74 13.25 19.23 2.81
C THR A 74 12.80 20.60 2.31
N LEU A 75 11.49 20.85 2.29
CA LEU A 75 10.91 22.11 1.83
C LEU A 75 10.85 23.18 2.92
N CYS A 76 10.48 22.83 4.15
CA CYS A 76 10.33 23.81 5.23
C CYS A 76 11.63 24.13 5.95
N ARG A 77 12.47 23.11 6.17
CA ARG A 77 13.64 23.17 7.06
C ARG A 77 14.76 22.26 6.53
N PRO A 78 15.51 22.69 5.50
CA PRO A 78 16.54 21.87 4.88
C PRO A 78 17.62 21.40 5.86
N ASN A 79 17.91 22.16 6.92
CA ASN A 79 18.83 21.75 7.98
C ASN A 79 18.34 20.53 8.76
N PHE A 80 17.02 20.39 8.97
CA PHE A 80 16.45 19.21 9.60
C PHE A 80 16.40 18.02 8.64
N ALA A 81 16.18 18.27 7.35
CA ALA A 81 16.21 17.23 6.32
C ALA A 81 17.57 16.51 6.23
N ARG A 82 18.69 17.18 6.55
CA ARG A 82 20.02 16.53 6.64
C ARG A 82 20.05 15.39 7.66
N LYS A 83 19.22 15.44 8.71
CA LYS A 83 19.10 14.35 9.69
C LYS A 83 18.48 13.08 9.12
N PHE A 84 17.89 13.10 7.91
CA PHE A 84 17.42 11.89 7.24
C PHE A 84 18.52 11.17 6.44
N GLY A 85 19.71 11.77 6.33
CA GLY A 85 20.91 11.14 5.77
C GLY A 85 21.76 10.45 6.83
N GLY A 86 22.69 9.59 6.39
CA GLY A 86 23.63 8.88 7.27
C GLY A 86 22.92 8.03 8.32
N PHE A 87 23.26 8.22 9.60
CA PHE A 87 22.71 7.45 10.72
C PHE A 87 21.19 7.60 10.89
N GLY A 88 20.61 8.74 10.50
CA GLY A 88 19.16 8.93 10.61
C GLY A 88 18.36 7.98 9.72
N VAL A 89 18.96 7.44 8.65
CA VAL A 89 18.33 6.40 7.83
C VAL A 89 17.97 5.18 8.69
N ILE A 90 18.87 4.78 9.58
CA ILE A 90 18.69 3.62 10.46
C ILE A 90 17.52 3.89 11.41
N VAL A 91 17.46 5.07 12.02
CA VAL A 91 16.37 5.45 12.94
C VAL A 91 15.00 5.34 12.29
N TRP A 92 14.85 5.85 11.07
CA TRP A 92 13.57 5.80 10.35
C TRP A 92 13.21 4.39 9.88
N ILE A 93 14.18 3.57 9.48
CA ILE A 93 13.96 2.15 9.18
C ILE A 93 13.51 1.41 10.44
N SER A 94 14.18 1.64 11.57
CA SER A 94 13.81 1.05 12.86
C SER A 94 12.39 1.43 13.25
N TYR A 95 11.97 2.69 13.08
CA TYR A 95 10.59 3.12 13.30
C TYR A 95 9.58 2.30 12.45
N SER A 96 9.86 2.11 11.16
CA SER A 96 8.99 1.32 10.28
C SER A 96 8.94 -0.15 10.69
N LEU A 97 10.08 -0.75 11.02
CA LEU A 97 10.16 -2.14 11.47
C LEU A 97 9.43 -2.35 12.80
N ILE A 98 9.59 -1.44 13.77
CA ILE A 98 8.89 -1.50 15.06
C ILE A 98 7.38 -1.40 14.83
N SER A 99 6.93 -0.50 13.94
CA SER A 99 5.50 -0.39 13.60
C SER A 99 4.96 -1.73 13.09
N GLY A 100 5.64 -2.35 12.12
CA GLY A 100 5.26 -3.67 11.60
C GLY A 100 5.29 -4.79 12.64
N ALA A 101 6.29 -4.79 13.53
CA ALA A 101 6.41 -5.76 14.59
C ALA A 101 5.28 -5.63 15.61
N ILE A 102 4.89 -4.41 15.99
CA ILE A 102 3.74 -4.16 16.87
C ILE A 102 2.46 -4.73 16.26
N TYR A 103 2.22 -4.51 14.97
CA TYR A 103 1.02 -4.99 14.28
C TYR A 103 1.00 -6.50 14.06
N GLY A 104 2.12 -7.10 13.67
CA GLY A 104 2.20 -8.56 13.53
C GLY A 104 2.13 -9.28 14.87
N GLY A 105 2.82 -8.74 15.88
CA GLY A 105 2.77 -9.27 17.24
C GLY A 105 1.38 -9.15 17.86
N SER A 106 0.68 -8.04 17.62
CA SER A 106 -0.71 -7.90 18.06
C SER A 106 -1.64 -8.87 17.34
N LEU A 107 -1.45 -9.12 16.04
CA LEU A 107 -2.23 -10.11 15.29
C LEU A 107 -2.05 -11.51 15.88
N TYR A 108 -0.80 -11.92 16.14
CA TYR A 108 -0.52 -13.23 16.74
C TYR A 108 -1.16 -13.39 18.12
N TYR A 109 -1.03 -12.38 18.98
CA TYR A 109 -1.48 -12.45 20.37
C TYR A 109 -3.00 -12.35 20.51
N PHE A 110 -3.64 -11.46 19.76
CA PHE A 110 -5.06 -11.12 19.97
C PHE A 110 -6.04 -11.88 19.06
N CYS A 111 -5.57 -12.42 17.93
CA CYS A 111 -6.42 -13.03 16.90
C CYS A 111 -6.16 -14.53 16.70
N HIS A 112 -5.50 -15.18 17.66
CA HIS A 112 -5.30 -16.62 17.63
C HIS A 112 -6.66 -17.35 17.56
N PRO A 113 -6.79 -18.41 16.74
CA PRO A 113 -8.03 -19.19 16.66
C PRO A 113 -8.43 -19.78 18.01
N ASP A 114 -9.74 -19.80 18.25
CA ASP A 114 -10.38 -20.50 19.36
C ASP A 114 -11.64 -21.25 18.87
N ASN A 115 -12.19 -22.10 19.74
CA ASN A 115 -13.31 -22.99 19.39
C ASN A 115 -14.51 -22.23 18.80
N PHE A 116 -14.83 -21.05 19.35
CA PHE A 116 -15.93 -20.21 18.87
C PHE A 116 -15.65 -19.61 17.50
N SER A 117 -14.44 -19.10 17.28
CA SER A 117 -14.08 -18.47 16.00
C SER A 117 -14.09 -19.51 14.88
N ASP A 118 -13.61 -20.71 15.18
CA ASP A 118 -13.61 -21.82 14.25
C ASP A 118 -15.02 -22.31 13.94
N SER A 119 -15.90 -22.45 14.94
CA SER A 119 -17.29 -22.82 14.68
C SER A 119 -18.00 -21.76 13.83
N TYR A 120 -17.74 -20.48 14.10
CA TYR A 120 -18.36 -19.36 13.38
C TYR A 120 -17.99 -19.31 11.90
N MET A 121 -16.74 -19.63 11.53
CA MET A 121 -16.28 -19.58 10.13
C MET A 121 -16.31 -20.94 9.41
N ARG A 122 -16.59 -22.05 10.11
CA ARG A 122 -16.47 -23.42 9.59
C ARG A 122 -17.23 -23.63 8.29
N ASP A 123 -18.53 -23.38 8.31
CA ASP A 123 -19.42 -23.68 7.20
C ASP A 123 -19.10 -22.78 6.00
N ILE A 124 -18.81 -21.51 6.26
CA ILE A 124 -18.43 -20.54 5.22
C ILE A 124 -17.14 -20.94 4.52
N ILE A 125 -16.15 -21.45 5.26
CA ILE A 125 -14.89 -21.90 4.68
C ILE A 125 -15.07 -23.20 3.87
N ALA A 126 -15.89 -24.12 4.37
CA ALA A 126 -16.23 -25.35 3.64
C ALA A 126 -16.99 -25.02 2.34
N ASP A 127 -18.02 -24.18 2.41
CA ASP A 127 -18.87 -23.85 1.26
C ASP A 127 -18.14 -22.99 0.21
N SER A 128 -17.35 -22.02 0.66
CA SER A 128 -16.72 -21.04 -0.24
C SER A 128 -15.40 -21.52 -0.84
N TYR A 129 -14.67 -22.39 -0.13
CA TYR A 129 -13.31 -22.79 -0.51
C TYR A 129 -13.11 -24.31 -0.59
N ASN A 130 -14.10 -25.12 -0.16
CA ASN A 130 -13.97 -26.56 -0.03
C ASN A 130 -12.78 -26.98 0.84
N LEU A 131 -12.57 -26.25 1.94
CA LEU A 131 -11.49 -26.46 2.90
C LEU A 131 -12.05 -26.78 4.29
N THR A 132 -11.35 -27.63 5.02
CA THR A 132 -11.62 -27.84 6.44
C THR A 132 -10.89 -26.77 7.25
N ILE A 133 -11.65 -26.00 8.04
CA ILE A 133 -11.11 -24.84 8.74
C ILE A 133 -9.88 -25.17 9.59
N THR A 134 -9.87 -26.31 10.29
CA THR A 134 -8.78 -26.75 11.18
C THR A 134 -7.46 -26.97 10.47
N ASP A 135 -7.50 -27.38 9.22
CA ASP A 135 -6.31 -27.73 8.44
C ASP A 135 -5.63 -26.47 7.88
N VAL A 136 -6.34 -25.34 7.87
CA VAL A 136 -5.90 -24.09 7.29
C VAL A 136 -5.25 -23.17 8.35
N PRO A 137 -3.99 -22.75 8.14
CA PRO A 137 -3.32 -21.74 8.97
C PRO A 137 -4.08 -20.42 8.95
N ARG A 138 -4.57 -19.97 10.12
CA ARG A 138 -5.51 -18.84 10.20
C ARG A 138 -5.39 -18.00 11.46
N PHE A 139 -5.88 -16.77 11.34
CA PHE A 139 -6.19 -15.82 12.39
C PHE A 139 -7.62 -15.31 12.19
N LEU A 140 -8.36 -15.16 13.28
CA LEU A 140 -9.76 -14.74 13.23
C LEU A 140 -9.95 -13.45 14.02
N MET A 141 -10.67 -12.51 13.42
CA MET A 141 -11.00 -11.19 13.96
C MET A 141 -12.52 -11.08 14.05
N ILE A 142 -13.07 -11.57 15.15
CA ILE A 142 -14.51 -11.56 15.47
C ILE A 142 -14.71 -10.83 16.80
N PRO A 143 -14.97 -9.51 16.78
CA PRO A 143 -15.07 -8.69 17.99
C PRO A 143 -16.32 -8.96 18.85
N TYR A 144 -17.34 -9.64 18.33
CA TYR A 144 -18.60 -9.90 19.05
C TYR A 144 -19.00 -11.37 18.97
N ALA A 145 -19.35 -11.96 20.11
CA ALA A 145 -19.88 -13.32 20.21
C ALA A 145 -21.37 -13.38 19.80
N GLU A 146 -21.96 -14.58 19.75
CA GLU A 146 -23.37 -14.80 19.37
C GLU A 146 -24.36 -14.16 20.33
N ASP A 147 -24.06 -14.16 21.63
CA ASP A 147 -24.82 -13.51 22.68
C ASP A 147 -24.69 -11.97 22.67
N GLY A 148 -23.92 -11.41 21.74
CA GLY A 148 -23.62 -9.99 21.65
C GLY A 148 -22.51 -9.52 22.60
N SER A 149 -21.91 -10.42 23.38
CA SER A 149 -20.81 -10.07 24.26
C SER A 149 -19.56 -9.67 23.48
N VAL A 150 -18.79 -8.73 24.05
CA VAL A 150 -17.59 -8.18 23.42
C VAL A 150 -16.40 -9.10 23.67
N ARG A 151 -15.76 -9.53 22.59
CA ARG A 151 -14.51 -10.28 22.62
C ARG A 151 -13.33 -9.32 22.63
N TRP A 152 -12.97 -8.88 23.83
CA TRP A 152 -11.99 -7.80 24.07
C TRP A 152 -10.66 -7.98 23.34
N HIS A 153 -10.12 -9.21 23.25
CA HIS A 153 -8.87 -9.45 22.52
C HIS A 153 -8.99 -9.04 21.04
N ASN A 154 -10.02 -9.54 20.35
CA ASN A 154 -10.26 -9.26 18.94
C ASN A 154 -10.63 -7.78 18.71
N LEU A 155 -11.45 -7.21 19.60
CA LEU A 155 -11.80 -5.79 19.55
C LEU A 155 -10.55 -4.91 19.70
N ASN A 156 -9.68 -5.21 20.67
CA ASN A 156 -8.44 -4.45 20.90
C ASN A 156 -7.52 -4.51 19.68
N PHE A 157 -7.40 -5.68 19.03
CA PHE A 157 -6.63 -5.78 17.78
C PHE A 157 -7.20 -4.88 16.68
N LEU A 158 -8.51 -4.95 16.43
CA LEU A 158 -9.14 -4.16 15.37
C LEU A 158 -9.02 -2.66 15.66
N LEU A 159 -9.26 -2.22 16.90
CA LEU A 159 -9.10 -0.82 17.30
C LEU A 159 -7.64 -0.36 17.19
N ALA A 160 -6.69 -1.16 17.65
CA ALA A 160 -5.26 -0.87 17.52
C ALA A 160 -4.83 -0.82 16.04
N GLY A 161 -5.32 -1.75 15.21
CA GLY A 161 -5.08 -1.78 13.77
C GLY A 161 -5.60 -0.53 13.07
N VAL A 162 -6.86 -0.14 13.33
CA VAL A 162 -7.45 1.10 12.80
C VAL A 162 -6.66 2.32 13.27
N ALA A 163 -6.28 2.38 14.55
CA ALA A 163 -5.54 3.50 15.11
C ALA A 163 -4.13 3.63 14.51
N ILE A 164 -3.39 2.53 14.40
CA ILE A 164 -2.03 2.52 13.86
C ILE A 164 -2.05 2.86 12.37
N LEU A 165 -2.94 2.24 11.58
CA LEU A 165 -3.09 2.55 10.16
C LEU A 165 -3.54 4.00 9.96
N GLY A 166 -4.53 4.43 10.74
CA GLY A 166 -5.05 5.80 10.73
C GLY A 166 -3.98 6.83 11.06
N LEU A 167 -3.10 6.56 12.02
CA LEU A 167 -1.99 7.44 12.38
C LEU A 167 -1.00 7.61 11.20
N GLN A 168 -0.58 6.52 10.56
CA GLN A 168 0.34 6.61 9.41
C GLN A 168 -0.30 7.42 8.27
N TYR A 169 -1.59 7.20 8.00
CA TYR A 169 -2.31 7.95 6.98
C TYR A 169 -2.54 9.41 7.32
N LEU A 170 -2.81 9.73 8.58
CA LEU A 170 -2.92 11.10 9.04
C LEU A 170 -1.61 11.85 8.82
N ILE A 171 -0.46 11.22 9.09
CA ILE A 171 0.86 11.79 8.79
C ILE A 171 1.02 12.05 7.28
N ILE A 172 0.67 11.07 6.44
CA ILE A 172 0.75 11.21 4.97
C ILE A 172 -0.11 12.38 4.48
N ILE A 173 -1.38 12.45 4.90
CA ILE A 173 -2.33 13.50 4.49
C ILE A 173 -1.86 14.86 5.01
N TYR A 174 -1.49 14.96 6.29
CA TYR A 174 -1.00 16.20 6.89
C TYR A 174 0.22 16.74 6.14
N CYS A 175 1.24 15.91 5.95
CA CYS A 175 2.46 16.28 5.23
C CYS A 175 2.16 16.63 3.77
N GLY A 176 1.29 15.86 3.11
CA GLY A 176 0.86 16.11 1.73
C GLY A 176 0.17 17.47 1.56
N VAL A 177 -0.83 17.79 2.39
CA VAL A 177 -1.58 19.06 2.35
C VAL A 177 -0.70 20.26 2.69
N ARG A 178 0.16 20.13 3.71
CA ARG A 178 1.11 21.19 4.07
C ARG A 178 2.10 21.45 2.95
N MET A 179 2.69 20.41 2.39
CA MET A 179 3.62 20.49 1.28
C MET A 179 2.96 21.10 0.04
N HIS A 180 1.72 20.70 -0.27
CA HIS A 180 0.93 21.29 -1.34
C HIS A 180 0.79 22.81 -1.18
N THR A 181 0.39 23.26 0.02
CA THR A 181 0.20 24.68 0.32
C THR A 181 1.50 25.48 0.19
N ILE A 182 2.62 24.91 0.62
CA ILE A 182 3.93 25.57 0.54
C ILE A 182 4.41 25.67 -0.91
N LEU A 183 4.33 24.58 -1.68
CA LEU A 183 4.72 24.63 -3.09
C LEU A 183 3.89 25.61 -3.90
N GLN A 184 2.58 25.73 -3.62
CA GLN A 184 1.73 26.73 -4.28
C GLN A 184 2.19 28.17 -4.00
N LYS A 185 2.64 28.47 -2.77
CA LYS A 185 3.19 29.78 -2.41
C LYS A 185 4.54 30.04 -3.06
N GLU A 186 5.44 29.06 -3.07
CA GLU A 186 6.77 29.21 -3.70
C GLU A 186 6.66 29.32 -5.24
N LEU A 187 5.72 28.61 -5.86
CA LEU A 187 5.46 28.67 -7.31
C LEU A 187 4.98 30.04 -7.79
N SER A 188 4.40 30.88 -6.92
CA SER A 188 3.98 32.25 -7.29
C SER A 188 5.15 33.24 -7.22
N GLN A 189 6.24 32.90 -6.53
CA GLN A 189 7.39 33.79 -6.29
C GLN A 189 8.61 33.49 -7.16
N GLN A 190 8.64 32.38 -7.90
CA GLN A 190 9.82 31.94 -8.67
C GLN A 190 9.81 32.26 -10.17
N SER A 191 11.02 32.31 -10.76
CA SER A 191 11.26 32.48 -12.19
C SER A 191 10.68 31.32 -13.03
N VAL A 192 10.41 31.58 -14.32
CA VAL A 192 9.68 30.68 -15.23
C VAL A 192 10.30 29.27 -15.35
N VAL A 193 11.63 29.17 -15.30
CA VAL A 193 12.35 27.88 -15.42
C VAL A 193 12.25 27.05 -14.14
N ASN A 194 12.53 27.65 -12.97
CA ASN A 194 12.40 26.95 -11.69
C ASN A 194 10.95 26.57 -11.40
N ARG A 195 9.99 27.39 -11.83
CA ARG A 195 8.55 27.12 -11.74
C ARG A 195 8.14 25.84 -12.47
N LYS A 196 8.74 25.53 -13.63
CA LYS A 196 8.43 24.32 -14.40
C LYS A 196 8.88 23.04 -13.68
N LEU A 197 10.11 23.05 -13.14
CA LEU A 197 10.67 21.92 -12.39
C LEU A 197 9.90 21.69 -11.08
N GLN A 198 9.64 22.75 -10.31
CA GLN A 198 8.85 22.67 -9.07
C GLN A 198 7.42 22.15 -9.32
N LYS A 199 6.80 22.53 -10.45
CA LYS A 199 5.48 22.02 -10.85
C LYS A 199 5.49 20.53 -11.20
N GLN A 200 6.59 20.00 -11.73
CA GLN A 200 6.74 18.56 -11.98
C GLN A 200 6.87 17.77 -10.67
N PHE A 201 7.70 18.25 -9.74
CA PHE A 201 7.81 17.65 -8.40
C PHE A 201 6.48 17.70 -7.64
N PHE A 202 5.75 18.81 -7.74
CA PHE A 202 4.40 18.95 -7.19
C PHE A 202 3.42 17.92 -7.76
N ARG A 203 3.41 17.76 -9.09
CA ARG A 203 2.54 16.76 -9.75
C ARG A 203 2.91 15.34 -9.33
N ALA A 204 4.21 15.02 -9.28
CA ALA A 204 4.70 13.73 -8.81
C ALA A 204 4.21 13.44 -7.40
N LEU A 205 4.28 14.44 -6.53
CA LEU A 205 3.88 14.33 -5.14
C LEU A 205 2.37 14.11 -4.96
N VAL A 206 1.52 14.85 -5.68
CA VAL A 206 0.07 14.64 -5.64
C VAL A 206 -0.26 13.22 -6.07
N VAL A 207 0.32 12.75 -7.18
CA VAL A 207 0.13 11.38 -7.65
C VAL A 207 0.60 10.36 -6.61
N GLN A 208 1.77 10.57 -6.00
CA GLN A 208 2.30 9.68 -4.94
C GLN A 208 1.52 9.73 -3.63
N THR A 209 0.63 10.70 -3.42
CA THR A 209 -0.29 10.74 -2.26
C THR A 209 -1.61 10.05 -2.59
N VAL A 210 -2.13 10.33 -3.79
CA VAL A 210 -3.42 9.83 -4.27
C VAL A 210 -3.33 8.33 -4.55
N VAL A 211 -2.29 7.86 -5.24
CA VAL A 211 -2.15 6.45 -5.65
C VAL A 211 -2.14 5.48 -4.45
N PRO A 212 -1.33 5.65 -3.39
CA PRO A 212 -1.41 4.78 -2.21
C PRO A 212 -2.74 4.91 -1.47
N THR A 213 -3.42 6.06 -1.52
CA THR A 213 -4.73 6.19 -0.86
C THR A 213 -5.78 5.29 -1.53
N PHE A 214 -5.82 5.31 -2.86
CA PHE A 214 -6.78 4.51 -3.63
C PHE A 214 -6.40 3.02 -3.76
N LEU A 215 -5.11 2.69 -3.80
CA LEU A 215 -4.65 1.31 -3.97
C LEU A 215 -4.38 0.58 -2.65
N PHE A 216 -4.00 1.30 -1.58
CA PHE A 216 -3.63 0.68 -0.30
C PHE A 216 -4.70 0.87 0.80
N VAL A 217 -5.33 2.05 0.94
CA VAL A 217 -6.29 2.31 2.04
C VAL A 217 -7.69 1.94 1.71
N LEU A 218 -8.20 2.55 0.64
CA LEU A 218 -9.61 2.56 0.31
C LEU A 218 -10.13 1.12 0.18
N PRO A 219 -9.35 0.18 -0.40
CA PRO A 219 -9.75 -1.22 -0.41
C PRO A 219 -9.79 -1.82 1.00
N ILE A 220 -8.76 -1.69 1.83
CA ILE A 220 -8.65 -2.44 3.10
C ILE A 220 -9.52 -1.85 4.22
N ALA A 221 -9.62 -0.52 4.32
CA ALA A 221 -10.24 0.14 5.46
C ALA A 221 -11.69 -0.31 5.73
N PRO A 222 -12.57 -0.43 4.72
CA PRO A 222 -13.92 -0.96 4.92
C PRO A 222 -13.97 -2.39 5.46
N PHE A 223 -12.99 -3.24 5.13
CA PHE A 223 -12.99 -4.64 5.58
C PHE A 223 -12.39 -4.84 6.95
N LEU A 224 -11.51 -3.93 7.38
CA LEU A 224 -10.98 -3.92 8.74
C LEU A 224 -11.96 -3.25 9.71
N ILE A 225 -12.68 -2.21 9.25
CA ILE A 225 -13.73 -1.53 10.01
C ILE A 225 -15.06 -2.32 9.99
N GLY A 226 -15.35 -3.04 8.91
CA GLY A 226 -16.60 -3.79 8.70
C GLY A 226 -17.01 -4.63 9.90
N PRO A 227 -16.14 -5.53 10.43
CA PRO A 227 -16.45 -6.35 11.61
C PRO A 227 -16.86 -5.54 12.86
N LEU A 228 -16.39 -4.29 12.99
CA LEU A 228 -16.75 -3.40 14.11
C LEU A 228 -18.14 -2.77 13.92
N VAL A 229 -18.53 -2.50 12.68
CA VAL A 229 -19.69 -1.65 12.35
C VAL A 229 -20.90 -2.47 11.93
N VAL A 230 -20.70 -3.62 11.28
CA VAL A 230 -21.76 -4.52 10.80
C VAL A 230 -22.82 -4.85 11.87
N PRO A 231 -22.47 -5.16 13.13
CA PRO A 231 -23.48 -5.43 14.17
C PRO A 231 -24.44 -4.27 14.46
N PHE A 232 -24.02 -3.02 14.21
CA PHE A 232 -24.82 -1.83 14.48
C PHE A 232 -25.65 -1.38 13.26
N ILE A 233 -25.18 -1.68 12.05
CA ILE A 233 -25.88 -1.30 10.81
C ILE A 233 -26.82 -2.42 10.32
N GLY A 234 -26.61 -3.66 10.75
CA GLY A 234 -27.46 -4.80 10.39
C GLY A 234 -27.29 -5.28 8.95
N ILE A 235 -26.20 -4.91 8.28
CA ILE A 235 -25.89 -5.36 6.91
C ILE A 235 -25.24 -6.73 6.96
N GLN A 236 -25.79 -7.70 6.22
CA GLN A 236 -25.13 -8.98 6.00
C GLN A 236 -23.97 -8.81 5.01
N MET A 237 -22.80 -9.32 5.37
CA MET A 237 -21.60 -9.27 4.52
C MET A 237 -21.08 -10.68 4.31
N ASN A 238 -20.88 -11.07 3.06
CA ASN A 238 -20.14 -12.28 2.71
C ASN A 238 -19.29 -11.93 1.50
N PHE A 239 -18.02 -11.62 1.75
CA PHE A 239 -17.09 -11.14 0.74
C PHE A 239 -15.75 -11.87 0.85
N GLN A 240 -15.34 -12.49 -0.25
CA GLN A 240 -14.00 -13.06 -0.41
C GLN A 240 -12.98 -11.94 -0.62
N THR A 241 -12.58 -11.26 0.45
CA THR A 241 -11.75 -10.04 0.40
C THR A 241 -10.31 -10.29 -0.05
N GLY A 242 -9.88 -11.56 -0.15
CA GLY A 242 -8.52 -11.92 -0.52
C GLY A 242 -8.03 -11.43 -1.88
N TRP A 243 -8.91 -11.15 -2.86
CA TRP A 243 -8.48 -10.59 -4.16
C TRP A 243 -7.84 -9.20 -4.02
N MET A 244 -8.11 -8.48 -2.93
CA MET A 244 -7.54 -7.16 -2.69
C MET A 244 -6.04 -7.20 -2.43
N TYR A 245 -5.51 -8.32 -1.92
CA TYR A 245 -4.07 -8.48 -1.73
C TYR A 245 -3.30 -8.36 -3.05
N VAL A 246 -3.91 -8.75 -4.17
CA VAL A 246 -3.34 -8.54 -5.52
C VAL A 246 -3.14 -7.05 -5.81
N ILE A 247 -4.11 -6.19 -5.46
CA ILE A 247 -4.00 -4.74 -5.66
C ILE A 247 -2.88 -4.16 -4.80
N LEU A 248 -2.73 -4.65 -3.56
CA LEU A 248 -1.65 -4.23 -2.67
C LEU A 248 -0.29 -4.62 -3.23
N CYS A 249 -0.16 -5.81 -3.80
CA CYS A 249 1.11 -6.26 -4.36
C CYS A 249 1.48 -5.54 -5.66
N LEU A 250 0.51 -5.02 -6.41
CA LEU A 250 0.75 -4.22 -7.60
C LEU A 250 1.19 -2.79 -7.29
N TYR A 251 0.90 -2.26 -6.11
CA TYR A 251 1.21 -0.86 -5.80
C TYR A 251 2.72 -0.53 -5.77
N PRO A 252 3.63 -1.27 -5.10
CA PRO A 252 5.04 -0.91 -5.09
C PRO A 252 5.66 -0.85 -6.52
N PRO A 253 5.35 -1.80 -7.43
CA PRO A 253 5.67 -1.67 -8.85
C PRO A 253 5.03 -0.44 -9.52
N ILE A 254 3.73 -0.20 -9.32
CA ILE A 254 3.01 0.94 -9.93
C ILE A 254 3.61 2.27 -9.47
N ASP A 255 3.91 2.44 -8.19
CA ASP A 255 4.52 3.66 -7.63
C ASP A 255 5.90 3.89 -8.22
N THR A 256 6.70 2.83 -8.35
CA THR A 256 8.04 2.89 -8.93
C THR A 256 7.99 3.28 -10.41
N VAL A 257 7.09 2.69 -11.20
CA VAL A 257 6.88 3.03 -12.61
C VAL A 257 6.35 4.46 -12.77
N ALA A 258 5.37 4.85 -11.95
CA ALA A 258 4.82 6.20 -11.96
C ALA A 258 5.91 7.24 -11.68
N PHE A 259 6.78 7.00 -10.69
CA PHE A 259 7.90 7.88 -10.39
C PHE A 259 8.87 8.02 -11.58
N MET A 260 9.27 6.90 -12.21
CA MET A 260 10.15 6.92 -13.37
C MET A 260 9.55 7.68 -14.57
N LEU A 261 8.23 7.58 -14.79
CA LEU A 261 7.55 8.26 -15.88
C LEU A 261 7.33 9.75 -15.63
N ILE A 262 7.22 10.18 -14.37
CA ILE A 262 6.96 11.58 -14.03
C ILE A 262 8.24 12.42 -13.97
N VAL A 263 9.33 11.87 -13.43
CA VAL A 263 10.60 12.61 -13.30
C VAL A 263 11.36 12.59 -14.62
N SER A 264 11.54 13.76 -15.23
CA SER A 264 12.08 13.94 -16.58
C SER A 264 13.45 13.30 -16.81
N GLU A 265 14.31 13.37 -15.79
CA GLU A 265 15.68 12.88 -15.79
C GLU A 265 15.69 11.35 -15.82
N TYR A 266 14.89 10.71 -14.96
CA TYR A 266 14.70 9.26 -14.98
C TYR A 266 14.01 8.81 -16.25
N LYS A 267 12.96 9.50 -16.68
CA LYS A 267 12.25 9.20 -17.93
C LYS A 267 13.20 9.17 -19.13
N LYS A 268 14.14 10.12 -19.22
CA LYS A 268 15.13 10.16 -20.31
C LYS A 268 16.05 8.94 -20.27
N VAL A 269 16.59 8.61 -19.10
CA VAL A 269 17.45 7.43 -18.91
C VAL A 269 16.69 6.13 -19.21
N THR A 270 15.45 5.99 -18.71
CA THR A 270 14.57 4.85 -18.98
C THR A 270 14.31 4.70 -20.49
N LEU A 271 13.95 5.79 -21.19
CA LEU A 271 13.78 5.77 -22.64
C LEU A 271 15.06 5.36 -23.38
N GLU A 272 16.23 5.79 -22.91
CA GLU A 272 17.51 5.38 -23.48
C GLU A 272 17.84 3.91 -23.22
N MET A 273 17.52 3.38 -22.04
CA MET A 273 17.67 1.94 -21.73
C MET A 273 16.71 1.06 -22.53
N PHE A 274 15.48 1.54 -22.80
CA PHE A 274 14.48 0.80 -23.56
C PHE A 274 14.54 1.04 -25.08
N LYS A 275 15.37 1.96 -25.58
CA LYS A 275 15.60 2.16 -27.03
C LYS A 275 15.96 0.90 -27.83
N PRO A 276 16.76 -0.07 -27.32
CA PRO A 276 17.05 -1.29 -28.05
C PRO A 276 15.89 -2.31 -28.05
N VAL A 277 14.93 -2.17 -27.12
CA VAL A 277 13.78 -3.09 -26.94
C VAL A 277 12.49 -2.53 -27.54
N LEU A 278 12.36 -1.20 -27.60
CA LEU A 278 11.23 -0.53 -28.23
C LEU A 278 11.34 -0.64 -29.76
N PRO A 279 10.28 -1.08 -30.47
CA PRO A 279 10.28 -1.04 -31.93
C PRO A 279 10.54 0.39 -32.38
N LYS A 280 11.51 0.56 -33.30
CA LYS A 280 11.80 1.85 -33.93
C LYS A 280 10.48 2.44 -34.40
N ARG A 281 10.06 3.59 -33.83
CA ARG A 281 8.88 4.30 -34.30
C ARG A 281 8.99 4.45 -35.81
N ILE A 282 8.00 3.94 -36.53
CA ILE A 282 7.81 4.26 -37.95
C ILE A 282 7.74 5.78 -38.04
N LYS A 283 8.72 6.38 -38.72
CA LYS A 283 8.62 7.75 -39.19
C LYS A 283 7.41 7.77 -40.14
N VAL A 284 6.27 8.27 -39.68
CA VAL A 284 5.23 8.73 -40.60
C VAL A 284 5.78 10.02 -41.21
N ILE A 285 6.52 9.87 -42.31
CA ILE A 285 6.71 10.93 -43.29
C ILE A 285 5.41 10.97 -44.07
N SER A 286 4.58 11.97 -43.82
CA SER A 286 3.64 12.44 -44.84
C SER A 286 4.07 13.86 -45.19
N GLU A 287 5.03 13.93 -46.12
CA GLU A 287 5.12 15.05 -47.04
C GLU A 287 3.77 15.14 -47.75
N VAL A 288 2.97 16.16 -47.43
CA VAL A 288 1.90 16.64 -48.30
C VAL A 288 2.15 18.12 -48.51
N SER A 289 3.00 18.38 -49.52
CA SER A 289 2.92 19.49 -50.46
C SER A 289 2.39 20.83 -49.96
N THR A 290 3.28 21.67 -49.42
CA THR A 290 3.19 23.14 -49.54
C THR A 290 4.09 23.61 -50.68
N SER A 291 3.56 23.51 -51.90
CA SER A 291 4.05 24.15 -53.12
C SER A 291 2.86 24.08 -54.08
N THR A 292 2.05 25.12 -54.26
CA THR A 292 2.34 26.19 -55.21
C THR A 292 1.45 27.38 -54.88
N ALA A 293 2.01 28.44 -54.29
CA ALA A 293 1.41 29.76 -54.25
C ALA A 293 2.50 30.77 -54.58
N ALA A 294 2.89 30.83 -55.86
CA ALA A 294 3.60 31.96 -56.44
C ALA A 294 3.46 31.94 -57.97
N ALA A 295 3.08 33.10 -58.51
CA ALA A 295 3.24 33.56 -59.89
C ALA A 295 2.26 33.07 -60.97
N ILE A 296 1.13 33.78 -61.12
CA ILE A 296 0.75 34.33 -62.43
C ILE A 296 0.27 35.79 -62.22
N THR A 297 1.19 36.71 -62.46
CA THR A 297 0.95 38.10 -62.85
C THR A 297 1.12 38.18 -64.37
N LYS A 298 0.02 38.34 -65.10
CA LYS A 298 -0.15 39.18 -66.30
C LYS A 298 -1.50 38.91 -66.94
#